data_AF-A0A960MW78-F1
#
_entry.id   AF-A0A960MW78-F1
#
_cell.length_a   1.000
_cell.length_b   1.000
_cell.length_c   1.000
_cell.angle_alpha   90.00
_cell.angle_beta   90.00
_cell.angle_gamma   90.00
#
_symmetry.space_group_name_H-M   'P 1'
#
loop_
_entity.id
_entity.type
_entity.pdbx_description
1 polymer ?
#
loop_
_entity_poly.entity_id
_entity_poly.type
_entity_poly.pdbx_seq_one_letter_code
_entity_poly.pdbx_strand_id
1 'polypeptide(L)'
;SGGYRAKAVVRDGEGKVLGETETGWALNPAAEEFRSLEPNRSLLETLANETGGRVLTLEELPDFLPTLASLEAPVTETWTKPLWHAPWVFLLALACFAGEWALRRKKGIL
;
A
#
# COMPACT_ATOMS: atom_id res chain seq x y z
N SER A 1 -16.63 8.97 -11.04
CA SER A 1 -17.60 8.69 -9.97
C SER A 1 -18.31 7.38 -10.30
N GLY A 2 -18.31 6.42 -9.38
CA GLY A 2 -19.02 5.14 -9.55
C GLY A 2 -20.25 5.11 -8.65
N GLY A 3 -21.42 4.91 -9.22
CA GLY A 3 -22.64 4.65 -8.45
C GLY A 3 -22.78 3.15 -8.22
N TYR A 4 -22.92 2.75 -6.95
CA TYR A 4 -23.18 1.36 -6.57
C TYR A 4 -24.63 1.21 -6.16
N ARG A 5 -25.25 0.12 -6.60
CA ARG A 5 -26.65 -0.21 -6.35
C ARG A 5 -26.72 -1.64 -5.83
N ALA A 6 -27.34 -1.81 -4.67
CA ALA A 6 -27.59 -3.10 -4.08
C ALA A 6 -29.09 -3.35 -4.04
N LYS A 7 -29.52 -4.46 -4.65
CA LYS A 7 -30.89 -4.95 -4.60
C LYS A 7 -30.92 -6.18 -3.71
N ALA A 8 -31.74 -6.16 -2.66
CA ALA A 8 -31.96 -7.29 -1.78
C ALA A 8 -33.38 -7.84 -2.03
N VAL A 9 -33.48 -9.14 -2.29
CA VAL A 9 -34.75 -9.84 -2.53
C VAL A 9 -34.91 -10.91 -1.48
N VAL A 10 -36.00 -10.86 -0.72
CA VAL A 10 -36.37 -11.88 0.26
C VAL A 10 -37.30 -12.88 -0.42
N ARG A 11 -36.98 -14.18 -0.35
CA ARG A 11 -37.82 -15.28 -0.86
C ARG A 11 -38.21 -16.21 0.29
N ASP A 12 -39.41 -16.77 0.22
CA ASP A 12 -39.84 -17.83 1.14
C ASP A 12 -39.21 -19.20 0.79
N GLY A 13 -39.51 -20.21 1.60
CA GLY A 13 -39.01 -21.58 1.42
C GLY A 13 -39.51 -22.29 0.15
N GLU A 14 -40.53 -21.74 -0.52
CA GLU A 14 -41.06 -22.22 -1.81
C GLU A 14 -40.54 -21.37 -3.00
N GLY A 15 -39.65 -20.40 -2.73
CA GLY A 15 -39.00 -19.56 -3.73
C GLY A 15 -39.78 -18.30 -4.14
N LYS A 16 -40.95 -18.06 -3.54
CA LYS A 16 -41.78 -16.88 -3.82
C LYS A 16 -41.17 -15.64 -3.16
N VAL A 17 -41.05 -14.57 -3.95
CA VAL A 17 -40.50 -13.29 -3.46
C VAL A 17 -41.48 -12.64 -2.48
N LEU A 18 -41.05 -12.46 -1.23
CA LEU A 18 -41.82 -11.83 -0.16
C LEU A 18 -41.61 -10.31 -0.09
N GLY A 19 -40.48 -9.82 -0.62
CA GLY A 19 -40.19 -8.39 -0.65
C GLY A 19 -38.87 -8.10 -1.34
N GLU A 20 -38.75 -6.90 -1.89
CA GLU A 20 -37.54 -6.40 -2.52
C GLU A 20 -37.27 -4.98 -2.02
N THR A 21 -36.02 -4.69 -1.67
CA THR A 21 -35.56 -3.34 -1.34
C THR A 21 -34.30 -3.02 -2.12
N GLU A 22 -34.17 -1.76 -2.51
CA GLU A 22 -33.05 -1.25 -3.28
C GLU A 22 -32.41 -0.08 -2.52
N THR A 23 -31.09 -0.12 -2.38
CA THR A 23 -30.29 0.97 -1.82
C THR A 23 -29.15 1.29 -2.76
N GLY A 24 -28.69 2.53 -2.75
CA GLY A 24 -27.58 2.97 -3.57
C GLY A 24 -26.71 3.98 -2.85
N TRP A 25 -25.41 3.94 -3.16
CA TRP A 25 -24.44 4.93 -2.69
C TRP A 25 -23.58 5.37 -3.86
N ALA A 26 -23.33 6.68 -3.92
CA ALA A 26 -22.38 7.26 -4.86
C ALA A 26 -21.11 7.60 -4.08
N LEU A 27 -20.01 6.89 -4.38
CA LEU A 27 -18.70 7.24 -3.84
C LEU A 27 -18.08 8.27 -4.79
N ASN A 28 -17.99 9.51 -4.36
CA ASN A 28 -17.29 10.56 -5.09
C ASN A 28 -16.19 11.18 -4.23
N PRO A 29 -15.06 10.47 -4.04
CA PRO A 29 -13.95 10.96 -3.21
C PRO A 29 -13.40 12.31 -3.71
N ALA A 30 -13.42 12.55 -5.03
CA ALA A 30 -13.02 13.83 -5.61
C ALA A 30 -13.96 14.99 -5.19
N ALA A 31 -15.27 14.76 -5.04
CA ALA A 31 -16.18 15.83 -4.61
C ALA A 31 -15.99 16.26 -3.16
N GLU A 32 -15.36 15.43 -2.32
CA GLU A 32 -15.00 15.78 -0.94
C GLU A 32 -13.70 16.59 -0.92
N GLU A 33 -12.72 16.21 -1.74
CA GLU A 33 -11.44 16.90 -1.93
C GLU A 33 -11.61 18.30 -2.57
N PHE A 34 -12.55 18.46 -3.51
CA PHE A 34 -12.90 19.75 -4.13
C PHE A 34 -13.94 20.57 -3.34
N ARG A 35 -14.45 20.07 -2.20
CA ARG A 35 -15.52 20.76 -1.43
C ARG A 35 -14.99 21.95 -0.63
N SER A 36 -13.73 21.88 -0.21
CA SER A 36 -13.01 22.98 0.44
C SER A 36 -11.86 23.41 -0.46
N LEU A 37 -12.01 24.57 -1.11
CA LEU A 37 -10.91 25.25 -1.81
C LEU A 37 -9.94 25.92 -0.82
N GLU A 38 -10.25 25.87 0.48
CA GLU A 38 -9.37 26.34 1.55
C GLU A 38 -8.37 25.25 1.94
N PRO A 39 -7.05 25.56 1.94
CA PRO A 39 -6.03 24.62 2.38
C PRO A 39 -6.31 24.15 3.81
N ASN A 40 -6.44 22.84 4.02
CA ASN A 40 -6.58 22.26 5.35
C ASN A 40 -5.22 22.29 6.08
N ARG A 41 -4.92 23.44 6.71
CA ARG A 41 -3.65 23.69 7.40
C ARG A 41 -3.37 22.67 8.51
N SER A 42 -4.39 22.24 9.26
CA SER A 42 -4.19 21.27 10.34
C SER A 42 -3.82 19.87 9.82
N LEU A 43 -4.37 19.44 8.70
CA LEU A 43 -3.97 18.22 8.03
C LEU A 43 -2.52 18.31 7.52
N LEU A 44 -2.17 19.43 6.88
CA LEU A 44 -0.82 19.67 6.35
C LEU A 44 0.23 19.69 7.47
N GLU A 45 -0.07 20.31 8.61
CA GLU A 45 0.79 20.32 9.79
C GLU A 45 0.97 18.92 10.38
N THR A 46 -0.10 18.13 10.43
CA THR A 46 -0.04 16.74 10.89
C THR A 46 0.88 15.91 9.99
N LEU A 47 0.71 16.01 8.67
CA LEU A 47 1.59 15.32 7.71
C LEU A 47 3.05 15.75 7.84
N ALA A 48 3.29 17.07 7.99
CA ALA A 48 4.63 17.61 8.17
C ALA A 48 5.29 17.03 9.43
N ASN A 49 4.57 16.95 10.55
CA ASN A 49 5.09 16.39 11.80
C ASN A 49 5.42 14.89 11.67
N GLU A 50 4.59 14.11 10.99
CA GLU A 50 4.81 12.66 10.84
C GLU A 50 5.93 12.32 9.84
N THR A 51 6.12 13.15 8.82
CA THR A 51 7.12 12.92 7.76
C THR A 51 8.45 13.63 8.01
N GLY A 52 8.54 14.44 9.06
CA GLY A 52 9.69 15.33 9.32
C GLY A 52 9.77 16.52 8.35
N GLY A 53 8.69 16.80 7.63
CA GLY A 53 8.54 17.93 6.72
C GLY A 53 8.16 19.24 7.43
N ARG A 54 7.91 20.29 6.65
CA ARG A 54 7.44 21.60 7.13
C ARG A 54 6.36 22.14 6.22
N VAL A 55 5.31 22.74 6.80
CA VAL A 55 4.31 23.52 6.06
C VAL A 55 4.87 24.92 5.82
N LEU A 56 4.85 25.38 4.58
CA LEU A 56 5.28 26.73 4.20
C LEU A 56 4.07 27.59 3.85
N THR A 57 4.16 28.88 4.17
CA THR A 57 3.27 29.92 3.67
C THR A 57 3.80 30.48 2.35
N LEU A 58 2.96 31.22 1.61
CA LEU A 58 3.35 31.72 0.28
C LEU A 58 4.45 32.79 0.41
N GLU A 59 4.44 33.50 1.53
CA GLU A 59 5.38 34.55 1.91
C GLU A 59 6.77 33.99 2.26
N GLU A 60 6.83 32.76 2.79
CA GLU A 60 8.07 32.07 3.16
C GLU A 60 8.73 31.33 1.98
N LEU A 61 8.01 31.21 0.85
CA LEU A 61 8.48 30.48 -0.32
C LEU A 61 9.79 31.05 -0.90
N PRO A 62 9.96 32.38 -1.08
CA PRO A 62 11.21 32.95 -1.63
C PRO A 62 12.45 32.63 -0.79
N ASP A 63 12.30 32.63 0.54
CA ASP A 63 13.38 32.38 1.49
C ASP A 63 13.70 30.88 1.62
N PHE A 64 12.75 30.01 1.29
CA PHE A 64 12.92 28.56 1.32
C PHE A 64 13.56 27.98 0.04
N LEU A 65 13.40 28.64 -1.11
CA LEU A 65 13.97 28.17 -2.39
C LEU A 65 15.49 27.91 -2.34
N PRO A 66 16.34 28.76 -1.71
CA PRO A 66 17.76 28.48 -1.56
C PRO A 66 18.04 27.26 -0.69
N THR A 67 17.23 27.03 0.36
CA THR A 67 17.34 25.85 1.23
C THR A 67 16.97 24.57 0.48
N LEU A 68 15.94 24.62 -0.38
CA LEU A 68 15.52 23.47 -1.18
C LEU A 68 16.67 22.91 -2.06
N ALA A 69 17.49 23.79 -2.64
CA ALA A 69 18.66 23.38 -3.43
C ALA A 69 19.75 22.68 -2.59
N SER A 70 19.78 22.96 -1.28
CA SER A 70 20.71 22.34 -0.32
C SER A 70 20.14 21.10 0.38
N LEU A 71 18.83 20.85 0.26
CA LEU A 71 18.22 19.64 0.79
C LEU A 71 18.62 18.49 -0.15
N GLU A 72 19.60 17.70 0.28
CA GLU A 72 19.83 16.38 -0.29
C GLU A 72 18.57 15.55 -0.05
N ALA A 73 17.69 15.48 -1.07
CA ALA A 73 16.64 14.49 -1.08
C ALA A 73 17.34 13.12 -1.09
N PRO A 74 17.23 12.31 -0.01
CA PRO A 74 17.82 10.99 -0.03
C PRO A 74 17.06 10.21 -1.09
N VAL A 75 17.69 10.07 -2.27
CA VAL A 75 17.18 9.24 -3.34
C VAL A 75 17.10 7.85 -2.74
N THR A 76 15.88 7.46 -2.35
CA THR A 76 15.61 6.15 -1.78
C THR A 76 15.64 5.18 -2.95
N GLU A 77 16.85 4.91 -3.44
CA GLU A 77 17.04 3.82 -4.39
C GLU A 77 16.66 2.55 -3.64
N THR A 78 15.63 1.87 -4.14
CA THR A 78 15.24 0.56 -3.61
C THR A 78 16.30 -0.44 -4.08
N TRP A 79 17.40 -0.55 -3.34
CA TRP A 79 18.48 -1.49 -3.62
C TRP A 79 17.99 -2.92 -3.37
N THR A 80 17.39 -3.51 -4.39
CA THR A 80 17.07 -4.93 -4.41
C THR A 80 18.35 -5.68 -4.75
N LYS A 81 19.02 -6.26 -3.75
CA LYS A 81 20.14 -7.19 -3.98
C LYS A 81 19.59 -8.61 -4.08
N PRO A 82 19.62 -9.26 -5.26
CA PRO A 82 19.20 -10.65 -5.39
C PRO A 82 20.02 -11.56 -4.47
N LEU A 83 19.34 -12.38 -3.66
CA LEU A 83 20.00 -13.39 -2.82
C LEU A 83 20.88 -14.35 -3.65
N TRP A 84 20.53 -14.57 -4.92
CA TRP A 84 21.27 -15.42 -5.86
C TRP A 84 22.67 -14.92 -6.23
N HIS A 85 23.00 -13.64 -5.97
CA HIS A 85 24.36 -13.15 -6.18
C HIS A 85 25.34 -13.60 -5.08
N ALA A 86 24.85 -14.24 -4.02
CA ALA A 86 25.69 -14.74 -2.96
C ALA A 86 25.99 -16.25 -3.17
N PRO A 87 27.25 -16.64 -3.45
CA PRO A 87 27.61 -18.05 -3.72
C PRO A 87 27.25 -19.01 -2.58
N TRP A 88 27.18 -18.52 -1.34
CA TRP A 88 26.80 -19.32 -0.18
C TRP A 88 25.34 -19.80 -0.22
N VAL A 89 24.43 -19.07 -0.87
CA VAL A 89 23.02 -19.49 -1.02
C VAL A 89 22.92 -20.74 -1.90
N PHE A 90 23.75 -20.80 -2.95
CA PHE A 90 23.87 -21.98 -3.79
C PHE A 90 24.46 -23.16 -3.01
N LEU A 91 25.51 -22.94 -2.21
CA LEU A 91 26.08 -23.98 -1.34
C LEU A 91 25.07 -24.49 -0.31
N LEU A 92 24.26 -23.61 0.26
CA LEU A 92 23.19 -23.99 1.19
C LEU A 92 22.15 -24.88 0.49
N ALA A 93 21.71 -24.51 -0.72
CA ALA A 93 20.77 -25.33 -1.50
C ALA A 93 21.36 -26.72 -1.82
N LEU A 94 22.63 -26.78 -2.22
CA LEU A 94 23.34 -28.04 -2.47
C LEU A 94 23.47 -28.88 -1.21
N ALA A 95 23.75 -28.26 -0.07
CA ALA A 95 23.82 -28.93 1.23
C ALA A 95 22.46 -29.46 1.67
N CYS A 96 21.36 -28.73 1.43
CA CYS A 96 20.01 -29.22 1.68
C CYS A 96 19.69 -30.44 0.81
N PHE A 97 20.05 -30.40 -0.49
CA PHE A 97 19.84 -31.52 -1.40
C PHE A 97 20.67 -32.76 -1.01
N ALA A 98 21.97 -32.56 -0.73
CA ALA A 98 22.85 -33.63 -0.27
C ALA A 98 22.43 -34.16 1.11
N GLY A 99 21.95 -33.29 1.99
CA GLY A 99 21.42 -33.62 3.30
C GLY A 99 20.14 -34.46 3.19
N GLU A 100 19.21 -34.08 2.33
CA GLU A 100 18.01 -34.87 2.03
C GLU A 100 18.38 -36.24 1.45
N TRP A 101 19.29 -36.28 0.47
CA TRP A 101 19.78 -37.53 -0.10
C TRP A 101 20.43 -38.43 0.97
N ALA A 102 21.28 -37.86 1.84
CA ALA A 102 21.94 -38.59 2.91
C ALA A 102 20.94 -39.08 3.97
N LEU A 103 19.91 -38.27 4.29
CA LEU A 103 18.82 -38.65 5.18
C LEU A 103 17.98 -39.80 4.58
N ARG A 104 17.62 -39.71 3.30
CA ARG A 104 16.89 -40.77 2.58
C ARG A 104 17.71 -42.07 2.53
N ARG A 105 19.01 -41.98 2.25
CA ARG A 105 19.91 -43.13 2.22
C ARG A 105 20.12 -43.77 3.59
N LYS A 106 20.24 -42.97 4.66
CA LYS A 106 20.36 -43.48 6.04
C LYS A 106 19.06 -44.10 6.56
N LYS A 107 17.90 -43.64 6.09
CA LYS A 107 16.58 -44.18 6.46
C LYS A 107 16.14 -45.40 5.64
N GLY A 108 16.98 -45.87 4.70
CA GLY A 108 16.75 -47.13 3.99
C GLY A 108 15.60 -47.11 2.98
N ILE A 109 15.12 -45.94 2.54
CA ILE A 109 14.19 -45.85 1.39
C ILE A 109 15.05 -45.72 0.13
N LEU A 110 15.58 -46.86 -0.31
CA LEU A 110 16.13 -47.13 -1.64
C LEU A 110 15.88 -48.60 -1.96
#